data_AF-A0A443S4V6-F1
#
_entry.id   AF-A0A443S4V6-F1
#
_cell.length_a   1.000
_cell.length_b   1.000
_cell.length_c   1.000
_cell.angle_alpha   90.00
_cell.angle_beta   90.00
_cell.angle_gamma   90.00
#
_symmetry.space_group_name_H-M   'P 1'
#
loop_
_entity.id
_entity.type
_entity.pdbx_description
1 polymer ?
#
loop_
_entity_poly.entity_id
_entity_poly.type
_entity_poly.pdbx_seq_one_letter_code
_entity_poly.pdbx_strand_id
1 'polypeptide(L)'
;MSSKPLDRCTSCDIHLDIKQKTTLRKHPLLKTLICANCYRTYNGGDFSRFIEPIDENGYDNYCRWCADGGTLISCDHSECRYAFCEDCITRNFGEDYFNEISSKRWYCFACNPLETLELVNFAKAAFKEEKRVENVKQNFDETAKQETEEVEERSNYSLDNFELQSKSDEEVEEQSEEEEVNSIKDFVLTSKSDEQEKLNNEQFDKHNLIKINERCSDLHASNEMSTFMQKEDEAKISNENLE
;
A
#
# COMPACT_ATOMS: atom_id res chain seq x y z
N MET A 1 0.11 -26.42 -12.08
CA MET A 1 -0.88 -25.92 -11.10
C MET A 1 -1.72 -24.86 -11.78
N SER A 2 -3.03 -25.07 -11.87
CA SER A 2 -3.93 -24.13 -12.56
C SER A 2 -4.16 -22.91 -11.67
N SER A 3 -3.69 -21.73 -12.08
CA SER A 3 -3.90 -20.49 -11.34
C SER A 3 -5.40 -20.15 -11.31
N LYS A 4 -5.95 -19.91 -10.11
CA LYS A 4 -7.35 -19.53 -9.91
C LYS A 4 -7.67 -18.19 -10.60
N PRO A 5 -8.91 -17.98 -11.09
CA PRO A 5 -9.38 -16.66 -11.52
C PRO A 5 -9.32 -15.63 -10.38
N LEU A 6 -8.57 -14.55 -10.60
CA LEU A 6 -8.33 -13.50 -9.61
C LEU A 6 -9.55 -12.58 -9.40
N ASP A 7 -10.57 -12.69 -10.25
CA ASP A 7 -11.84 -11.96 -10.22
C ASP A 7 -12.87 -12.54 -9.24
N ARG A 8 -12.44 -13.30 -8.23
CA ARG A 8 -13.32 -13.89 -7.21
C ARG A 8 -12.87 -13.47 -5.81
N CYS A 9 -13.84 -13.30 -4.91
CA CYS A 9 -13.58 -13.00 -3.50
C CYS A 9 -12.69 -14.08 -2.88
N THR A 10 -11.58 -13.67 -2.26
CA THR A 10 -10.66 -14.64 -1.64
C THR A 10 -11.29 -15.35 -0.43
N SER A 11 -12.30 -14.74 0.21
CA SER A 11 -12.94 -15.30 1.42
C SER A 11 -14.16 -16.20 1.13
N CYS A 12 -14.97 -15.89 0.11
CA CYS A 12 -16.23 -16.62 -0.15
C CYS A 12 -16.41 -17.11 -1.59
N ASP A 13 -15.41 -16.90 -2.46
CA ASP A 13 -15.42 -17.34 -3.86
C ASP A 13 -16.50 -16.69 -4.76
N ILE A 14 -17.30 -15.74 -4.27
CA ILE A 14 -18.26 -15.04 -5.14
C ILE A 14 -17.50 -14.22 -6.19
N HIS A 15 -17.97 -14.25 -7.45
CA HIS A 15 -17.41 -13.44 -8.53
C HIS A 15 -17.52 -11.94 -8.21
N LEU A 16 -16.47 -11.19 -8.52
CA LEU A 16 -16.34 -9.77 -8.23
C LEU A 16 -16.39 -8.98 -9.53
N ASP A 17 -17.32 -8.02 -9.60
CA ASP A 17 -17.26 -7.02 -10.66
C ASP A 17 -16.15 -6.01 -10.35
N ILE A 18 -14.97 -6.24 -10.93
CA ILE A 18 -13.79 -5.40 -10.71
C ILE A 18 -14.01 -3.96 -11.23
N LYS A 19 -14.91 -3.76 -12.19
CA LYS A 19 -15.24 -2.42 -12.69
C LYS A 19 -16.05 -1.63 -11.66
N GLN A 20 -16.86 -2.32 -10.86
CA GLN A 20 -17.68 -1.71 -9.81
C GLN A 20 -16.94 -1.65 -8.46
N LYS A 21 -15.98 -0.72 -8.35
CA LYS A 21 -15.12 -0.57 -7.15
C LYS A 21 -15.88 -0.44 -5.81
N THR A 22 -17.12 0.04 -5.82
CA THR A 22 -17.94 0.20 -4.61
C THR A 22 -18.30 -1.12 -3.92
N THR A 23 -18.27 -2.24 -4.64
CA THR A 23 -18.56 -3.58 -4.09
C THR A 23 -17.31 -4.33 -3.63
N LEU A 24 -16.14 -3.79 -3.96
CA LEU A 24 -14.83 -4.37 -3.66
C LEU A 24 -14.26 -3.77 -2.38
N ARG A 25 -13.56 -4.59 -1.59
CA ARG A 25 -12.78 -4.12 -0.44
C ARG A 25 -11.45 -4.86 -0.40
N LYS A 26 -10.46 -4.25 0.27
CA LYS A 26 -9.23 -4.95 0.66
C LYS A 26 -9.44 -5.58 2.03
N HIS A 27 -9.03 -6.83 2.18
CA HIS A 27 -9.09 -7.52 3.47
C HIS A 27 -8.27 -6.73 4.51
N PRO A 28 -8.80 -6.41 5.71
CA PRO A 28 -8.11 -5.56 6.67
C PRO A 28 -6.75 -6.09 7.12
N LEU A 29 -6.63 -7.40 7.33
CA LEU A 29 -5.36 -8.06 7.67
C LEU A 29 -4.49 -8.36 6.43
N LEU A 30 -4.95 -9.26 5.56
CA LEU A 30 -4.18 -9.81 4.44
C LEU A 30 -4.04 -8.90 3.21
N LYS A 31 -4.82 -7.81 3.13
CA LYS A 31 -4.85 -6.87 1.99
C LYS A 31 -5.24 -7.49 0.63
N THR A 32 -5.75 -8.72 0.60
CA THR A 32 -6.31 -9.38 -0.59
C THR A 32 -7.68 -8.84 -0.98
N LEU A 33 -8.18 -9.20 -2.17
CA LEU A 33 -9.45 -8.71 -2.70
C LEU A 33 -10.64 -9.50 -2.15
N ILE A 34 -11.59 -8.81 -1.50
CA ILE A 34 -12.81 -9.41 -0.95
C ILE A 34 -14.05 -8.62 -1.32
N CYS A 35 -15.21 -9.25 -1.28
CA CYS A 35 -16.50 -8.57 -1.47
C CYS A 35 -16.86 -7.73 -0.24
N ALA A 36 -17.73 -6.73 -0.43
CA ALA A 36 -18.23 -5.88 0.64
C ALA A 36 -18.91 -6.66 1.78
N ASN A 37 -19.50 -7.82 1.50
CA ASN A 37 -20.12 -8.65 2.53
C ASN A 37 -19.09 -9.26 3.47
N CYS A 38 -18.07 -9.94 2.92
CA CYS A 38 -16.98 -10.50 3.71
C CYS A 38 -16.24 -9.42 4.50
N TYR A 39 -16.07 -8.23 3.93
CA TYR A 39 -15.47 -7.10 4.65
C TYR A 39 -16.27 -6.69 5.90
N ARG A 40 -17.60 -6.65 5.80
CA ARG A 40 -18.49 -6.36 6.94
C ARG A 40 -18.45 -7.48 7.97
N THR A 41 -18.54 -8.73 7.54
CA THR A 41 -18.49 -9.92 8.43
C THR A 41 -17.17 -9.96 9.20
N TYR A 42 -16.05 -9.64 8.54
CA TYR A 42 -14.74 -9.62 9.18
C TYR A 42 -14.61 -8.53 10.26
N ASN A 43 -15.46 -7.50 10.25
CA ASN A 43 -15.58 -6.48 11.30
C ASN A 43 -14.23 -5.87 11.73
N GLY A 44 -13.34 -5.59 10.77
CA GLY A 44 -12.02 -5.01 11.05
C GLY A 44 -11.04 -5.94 11.80
N GLY A 45 -11.40 -7.21 12.03
CA GLY A 45 -10.60 -8.14 12.83
C GLY A 45 -10.98 -8.17 14.32
N ASP A 46 -12.01 -7.43 14.72
CA ASP A 46 -12.55 -7.48 16.09
C ASP A 46 -13.54 -8.63 16.24
N PHE A 47 -13.07 -9.70 16.88
CA PHE A 47 -13.83 -10.93 17.10
C PHE A 47 -14.35 -11.01 18.55
N SER A 48 -14.27 -9.92 19.33
CA SER A 48 -14.76 -9.88 20.72
C SER A 48 -16.25 -10.24 20.88
N ARG A 49 -17.03 -10.09 19.81
CA ARG A 49 -18.47 -10.39 19.77
C ARG A 49 -18.80 -11.82 19.39
N PHE A 50 -17.79 -12.61 19.03
CA PHE A 50 -17.96 -13.99 18.63
C PHE A 50 -18.03 -14.85 19.90
N ILE A 51 -18.74 -15.97 19.81
CA ILE A 51 -18.84 -16.90 20.94
C ILE A 51 -17.48 -17.60 21.04
N GLU A 52 -16.82 -17.48 22.19
CA GLU A 52 -15.53 -18.15 22.46
C GLU A 52 -14.49 -17.93 21.34
N PRO A 53 -14.03 -16.69 21.10
CA PRO A 53 -13.21 -16.35 19.93
C PRO A 53 -11.81 -16.99 19.94
N ILE A 54 -11.39 -17.53 21.09
CA ILE A 54 -10.09 -18.15 21.32
C ILE A 54 -10.34 -19.54 21.91
N ASP A 55 -9.59 -20.54 21.45
CA ASP A 55 -9.62 -21.90 21.97
C ASP A 55 -8.87 -22.06 23.30
N GLU A 56 -8.87 -23.27 23.85
CA GLU A 56 -8.16 -23.61 25.09
C GLU A 56 -6.63 -23.51 24.98
N ASN A 57 -6.10 -23.52 23.76
CA ASN A 57 -4.67 -23.42 23.46
C ASN A 57 -4.22 -21.97 23.19
N GLY A 58 -5.15 -21.02 23.17
CA GLY A 58 -4.87 -19.60 22.91
C GLY A 58 -4.90 -19.20 21.44
N TYR A 59 -5.35 -20.05 20.52
CA TYR A 59 -5.51 -19.72 19.10
C TYR A 59 -6.93 -19.27 18.76
N ASP A 60 -7.05 -18.57 17.64
CA ASP A 60 -8.32 -18.11 17.11
C ASP A 60 -9.26 -19.28 16.72
N ASN A 61 -10.47 -19.32 17.28
CA ASN A 61 -11.54 -20.28 16.93
C ASN A 61 -12.24 -19.97 15.60
N TYR A 62 -11.82 -18.90 14.92
CA TYR A 62 -12.41 -18.44 13.66
C TYR A 62 -11.31 -18.05 12.69
N CYS A 63 -11.49 -18.41 11.43
CA CYS A 63 -10.55 -18.15 10.36
C CYS A 63 -10.28 -16.66 10.18
N ARG A 64 -9.00 -16.25 10.17
CA ARG A 64 -8.57 -14.88 9.94
C ARG A 64 -8.69 -14.38 8.50
N TRP A 65 -9.27 -15.18 7.60
CA TRP A 65 -9.54 -14.79 6.22
C TRP A 65 -11.04 -14.56 5.95
N CYS A 66 -11.91 -15.40 6.50
CA CYS A 66 -13.36 -15.30 6.25
C CYS A 66 -14.19 -14.93 7.48
N ALA A 67 -13.59 -14.93 8.68
CA ALA A 67 -14.31 -14.79 9.95
C ALA A 67 -15.41 -15.85 10.15
N ASP A 68 -15.17 -17.06 9.64
CA ASP A 68 -16.04 -18.23 9.83
C ASP A 68 -15.29 -19.33 10.59
N GLY A 69 -16.03 -20.27 11.17
CA GLY A 69 -15.48 -21.44 11.87
C GLY A 69 -15.14 -22.60 10.92
N GLY A 70 -15.02 -23.80 11.49
CA GLY A 70 -14.78 -25.05 10.75
C GLY A 70 -13.43 -25.68 11.05
N THR A 71 -12.88 -26.42 10.10
CA THR A 71 -11.54 -27.02 10.23
C THR A 71 -10.47 -25.95 10.04
N LEU A 72 -9.76 -25.60 11.11
CA LEU A 72 -8.74 -24.57 11.14
C LEU A 72 -7.33 -25.16 11.31
N ILE A 73 -6.34 -24.52 10.70
CA ILE A 73 -4.91 -24.71 10.99
C ILE A 73 -4.35 -23.45 11.66
N SER A 74 -3.68 -23.62 12.79
CA SER A 74 -3.09 -22.56 13.60
C SER A 74 -1.66 -22.22 13.15
N CYS A 75 -1.25 -20.98 13.35
CA CYS A 75 0.11 -20.52 13.07
C CYS A 75 1.13 -21.08 14.10
N ASP A 76 2.29 -21.56 13.66
CA ASP A 76 3.36 -22.03 14.55
C ASP A 76 4.29 -20.92 15.08
N HIS A 77 3.99 -19.66 14.76
CA HIS A 77 4.76 -18.52 15.28
C HIS A 77 4.32 -18.23 16.72
N SER A 78 5.25 -18.22 17.68
CA SER A 78 4.97 -18.17 19.12
C SER A 78 4.12 -16.98 19.59
N GLU A 79 4.25 -15.83 18.93
CA GLU A 79 3.49 -14.61 19.24
C GLU A 79 2.23 -14.44 18.38
N CYS A 80 1.90 -15.44 17.54
CA CYS A 80 0.76 -15.40 16.64
C CYS A 80 -0.33 -16.36 17.10
N ARG A 81 -1.56 -15.86 17.18
CA ARG A 81 -2.74 -16.65 17.55
C ARG A 81 -3.62 -17.00 16.35
N TYR A 82 -3.24 -16.55 15.16
CA TYR A 82 -4.11 -16.64 13.99
C TYR A 82 -4.27 -18.08 13.50
N ALA A 83 -5.50 -18.40 13.12
CA ALA A 83 -5.86 -19.65 12.48
C ALA A 83 -6.59 -19.39 11.15
N PHE A 84 -6.49 -20.33 10.23
CA PHE A 84 -7.06 -20.24 8.89
C PHE A 84 -7.80 -21.52 8.52
N CYS A 85 -8.99 -21.42 7.93
CA CYS A 85 -9.76 -22.59 7.55
C CYS A 85 -9.22 -23.25 6.28
N GLU A 86 -9.37 -24.57 6.22
CA GLU A 86 -9.08 -25.41 5.05
C GLU A 86 -9.70 -24.81 3.78
N ASP A 87 -10.98 -24.45 3.84
CA ASP A 87 -11.72 -23.83 2.74
C ASP A 87 -11.02 -22.58 2.16
N CYS A 88 -10.49 -21.69 3.00
CA CYS A 88 -9.80 -20.50 2.52
C CYS A 88 -8.42 -20.83 1.94
N ILE A 89 -7.69 -21.78 2.53
CA ILE A 89 -6.38 -22.17 2.05
C ILE A 89 -6.52 -22.88 0.69
N THR A 90 -7.33 -23.94 0.64
CA THR A 90 -7.59 -24.72 -0.57
C THR A 90 -8.16 -23.86 -1.70
N ARG A 91 -9.08 -22.94 -1.39
CA ARG A 91 -9.65 -22.02 -2.39
C ARG A 91 -8.62 -21.09 -3.02
N ASN A 92 -7.59 -20.65 -2.28
CA ASN A 92 -6.65 -19.65 -2.78
C ASN A 92 -5.31 -20.25 -3.25
N PHE A 93 -4.93 -21.40 -2.71
CA PHE A 93 -3.63 -22.05 -2.96
C PHE A 93 -3.72 -23.50 -3.45
N GLY A 94 -4.92 -24.10 -3.43
CA GLY A 94 -5.14 -25.47 -3.82
C GLY A 94 -4.96 -26.48 -2.67
N GLU A 95 -5.45 -27.70 -2.91
CA GLU A 95 -5.44 -28.79 -1.94
C GLU A 95 -4.03 -29.30 -1.65
N ASP A 96 -3.16 -29.35 -2.68
CA ASP A 96 -1.76 -29.73 -2.53
C ASP A 96 -1.03 -28.84 -1.51
N TYR A 97 -1.26 -27.53 -1.57
CA TYR A 97 -0.66 -26.58 -0.63
C TYR A 97 -1.21 -26.77 0.79
N PHE A 98 -2.52 -27.01 0.94
CA PHE A 98 -3.11 -27.31 2.25
C PHE A 98 -2.51 -28.57 2.88
N ASN A 99 -2.40 -29.65 2.10
CA ASN A 99 -1.80 -30.91 2.54
C ASN A 99 -0.34 -30.72 2.94
N GLU A 100 0.42 -29.94 2.17
CA GLU A 100 1.81 -29.62 2.48
C GLU A 100 1.93 -28.92 3.83
N ILE A 101 1.21 -27.82 4.05
CA ILE A 101 1.32 -27.04 5.30
C ILE A 101 0.75 -27.78 6.52
N SER A 102 -0.19 -28.72 6.33
CA SER A 102 -0.75 -29.52 7.41
C SER A 102 0.23 -30.58 7.94
N SER A 103 1.29 -30.88 7.19
CA SER A 103 2.28 -31.92 7.53
C SER A 103 3.60 -31.37 8.09
N LYS A 104 3.76 -30.04 8.15
CA LYS A 104 5.01 -29.37 8.51
C LYS A 104 4.76 -28.13 9.36
N ARG A 105 5.84 -27.52 9.86
CA ARG A 105 5.72 -26.22 10.51
C ARG A 105 5.29 -25.14 9.53
N TRP A 106 4.31 -24.33 9.93
CA TRP A 106 3.72 -23.33 9.06
C TRP A 106 3.57 -21.97 9.75
N TYR A 107 4.01 -20.92 9.04
CA TYR A 107 3.74 -19.53 9.42
C TYR A 107 2.62 -18.99 8.56
N CYS A 108 1.59 -18.47 9.24
CA CYS A 108 0.38 -18.04 8.57
C CYS A 108 0.62 -16.86 7.63
N PHE A 109 -0.38 -16.55 6.81
CA PHE A 109 -0.30 -15.50 5.79
C PHE A 109 -0.08 -14.08 6.35
N ALA A 110 -0.29 -13.85 7.65
CA ALA A 110 0.08 -12.59 8.29
C ALA A 110 1.55 -12.56 8.75
N CYS A 111 2.10 -13.71 9.18
CA CYS A 111 3.50 -13.84 9.59
C CYS A 111 4.44 -13.98 8.39
N ASN A 112 4.00 -14.64 7.32
CA ASN A 112 4.71 -14.74 6.05
C ASN A 112 3.84 -14.21 4.89
N PRO A 113 3.78 -12.87 4.68
CA PRO A 113 2.93 -12.27 3.66
C PRO A 113 3.38 -12.55 2.22
N LEU A 114 4.60 -13.07 2.00
CA LEU A 114 5.11 -13.39 0.66
C LEU A 114 4.24 -14.41 -0.07
N GLU A 115 3.66 -15.37 0.65
CA GLU A 115 2.76 -16.39 0.06
C GLU A 115 1.52 -15.74 -0.58
N THR A 116 1.04 -14.61 -0.06
CA THR A 116 -0.14 -13.92 -0.59
C THR A 116 0.18 -12.81 -1.61
N LEU A 117 1.44 -12.68 -2.02
CA LEU A 117 1.91 -11.53 -2.79
C LEU A 117 1.13 -11.34 -4.11
N GLU A 118 0.83 -12.42 -4.83
CA GLU A 118 0.06 -12.36 -6.08
C GLU A 118 -1.37 -11.84 -5.83
N LEU A 119 -2.05 -12.36 -4.81
CA LEU A 119 -3.40 -11.95 -4.43
C LEU A 119 -3.43 -10.46 -4.00
N VAL A 120 -2.41 -10.03 -3.27
CA VAL A 120 -2.26 -8.63 -2.82
C VAL A 120 -1.96 -7.71 -4.01
N ASN A 121 -1.10 -8.13 -4.94
CA ASN A 121 -0.79 -7.35 -6.13
C ASN A 121 -1.99 -7.21 -7.05
N PHE A 122 -2.78 -8.27 -7.20
CA PHE A 122 -4.05 -8.20 -7.90
C PHE A 122 -5.01 -7.23 -7.24
N ALA A 123 -5.19 -7.32 -5.91
CA ALA A 123 -6.02 -6.37 -5.18
C ALA A 123 -5.53 -4.94 -5.40
N LYS A 124 -4.22 -4.67 -5.34
CA LYS A 124 -3.67 -3.34 -5.63
C LYS A 124 -4.04 -2.88 -7.05
N ALA A 125 -3.91 -3.73 -8.06
CA ALA A 125 -4.25 -3.41 -9.44
C ALA A 125 -5.75 -3.11 -9.61
N ALA A 126 -6.64 -3.88 -8.98
CA ALA A 126 -8.09 -3.66 -9.02
C ALA A 126 -8.52 -2.28 -8.51
N PHE A 127 -7.76 -1.70 -7.57
CA PHE A 127 -8.02 -0.35 -7.05
C PHE A 127 -7.20 0.75 -7.75
N LYS A 128 -6.29 0.40 -8.66
CA LYS A 128 -5.40 1.35 -9.32
C LYS A 128 -6.12 1.94 -10.55
N GLU A 129 -6.90 3.00 -10.35
CA GLU A 129 -7.25 3.99 -11.39
C GLU A 129 -7.82 5.26 -10.73
N GLU A 130 -7.06 6.35 -10.80
CA GLU A 130 -7.52 7.77 -10.76
C GLU A 130 -6.36 8.75 -11.08
N LYS A 131 -5.10 8.43 -10.74
CA LYS A 131 -3.98 9.38 -10.93
C LYS A 131 -3.45 9.61 -12.36
N ARG A 132 -3.97 8.94 -13.39
CA ARG A 132 -3.49 9.10 -14.79
C ARG A 132 -4.36 9.97 -15.68
N VAL A 133 -5.62 10.19 -15.31
CA VAL A 133 -6.55 10.93 -16.18
C VAL A 133 -6.53 12.44 -15.89
N GLU A 134 -6.18 12.84 -14.67
CA GLU A 134 -6.06 14.27 -14.31
C GLU A 134 -4.81 14.92 -14.92
N ASN A 135 -3.64 14.28 -14.83
CA ASN A 135 -2.40 14.85 -15.39
C ASN A 135 -2.40 14.91 -16.93
N VAL A 136 -3.11 14.01 -17.62
CA VAL A 136 -3.19 14.05 -19.10
C VAL A 136 -4.19 15.10 -19.57
N LYS A 137 -5.30 15.31 -18.86
CA LYS A 137 -6.28 16.35 -19.21
C LYS A 137 -5.75 17.76 -18.94
N GLN A 138 -5.05 17.97 -17.82
CA GLN A 138 -4.43 19.26 -17.51
C GLN A 138 -3.34 19.61 -18.53
N ASN A 139 -2.50 18.65 -18.92
CA ASN A 139 -1.48 18.90 -19.94
C ASN A 139 -2.08 19.15 -21.33
N PHE A 140 -3.22 18.54 -21.69
CA PHE A 140 -3.84 18.76 -23.01
C PHE A 140 -4.60 20.10 -23.10
N ASP A 141 -5.25 20.53 -22.02
CA ASP A 141 -5.95 21.83 -21.95
C ASP A 141 -4.98 23.02 -21.79
N GLU A 142 -3.81 22.84 -21.17
CA GLU A 142 -2.78 23.89 -21.06
C GLU A 142 -2.03 24.10 -22.38
N THR A 143 -1.69 23.04 -23.11
CA THR A 143 -1.03 23.15 -24.43
C THR A 143 -1.97 23.75 -25.48
N ALA A 144 -3.27 23.41 -25.45
CA ALA A 144 -4.26 23.98 -26.37
C ALA A 144 -4.56 25.47 -26.11
N LYS A 145 -4.44 25.96 -24.86
CA LYS A 145 -4.59 27.39 -24.54
C LYS A 145 -3.39 28.23 -24.97
N GLN A 146 -2.18 27.70 -24.82
CA GLN A 146 -0.94 28.40 -25.22
C GLN A 146 -0.84 28.55 -26.75
N GLU A 147 -1.28 27.56 -27.52
CA GLU A 147 -1.30 27.65 -28.99
C GLU A 147 -2.37 28.62 -29.54
N THR A 148 -3.44 28.91 -28.80
CA THR A 148 -4.46 29.89 -29.22
C THR A 148 -4.10 31.34 -28.88
N GLU A 149 -3.32 31.58 -27.82
CA GLU A 149 -2.89 32.93 -27.42
C GLU A 149 -1.72 33.44 -28.27
N GLU A 150 -0.80 32.58 -28.73
CA GLU A 150 0.30 32.99 -29.63
C GLU A 150 -0.16 33.31 -31.07
N VAL A 151 -1.33 32.81 -31.52
CA VAL A 151 -1.87 33.07 -32.86
C VAL A 151 -2.65 34.41 -32.92
N GLU A 152 -3.25 34.85 -31.82
CA GLU A 152 -3.96 36.14 -31.74
C GLU A 152 -3.01 37.34 -31.58
N GLU A 153 -1.82 37.17 -31.00
CA GLU A 153 -0.80 38.23 -30.97
C GLU A 153 -0.08 38.39 -32.32
N ARG A 154 0.07 37.31 -33.10
CA ARG A 154 0.77 37.36 -34.40
C ARG A 154 -0.11 37.86 -35.55
N SER A 155 -1.43 37.80 -35.41
CA SER A 155 -2.38 38.32 -36.41
C SER A 155 -2.66 39.82 -36.26
N ASN A 156 -2.42 40.41 -35.08
CA ASN A 156 -2.62 41.84 -34.84
C ASN A 156 -1.38 42.73 -35.14
N TYR A 157 -0.20 42.16 -35.36
CA TYR A 157 1.01 42.92 -35.77
C TYR A 157 1.20 43.02 -37.30
N SER A 158 0.36 42.37 -38.11
CA SER A 158 0.53 42.29 -39.57
C SER A 158 -0.38 43.21 -40.40
N LEU A 159 -1.18 44.09 -39.78
CA LEU A 159 -2.07 45.02 -40.52
C LEU A 159 -1.57 46.47 -40.62
N ASP A 160 -0.41 46.81 -40.04
CA ASP A 160 0.11 48.19 -40.06
C ASP A 160 1.39 48.39 -40.89
N ASN A 161 1.87 47.38 -41.64
CA ASN A 161 3.12 47.52 -42.42
C ASN A 161 3.01 47.19 -43.92
N PHE A 162 1.80 47.16 -44.49
CA PHE A 162 1.57 47.18 -45.93
C PHE A 162 1.21 48.60 -46.41
N GLU A 163 2.01 49.59 -46.07
CA GLU A 163 2.07 50.80 -46.89
C GLU A 163 3.44 51.46 -46.70
N LEU A 164 4.44 50.99 -47.45
CA LEU A 164 5.45 51.81 -48.16
C LEU A 164 6.56 50.94 -48.75
N GLN A 165 6.41 50.70 -50.05
CA GLN A 165 7.44 50.83 -51.08
C GLN A 165 8.66 49.90 -51.04
N SER A 166 8.53 48.83 -51.84
CA SER A 166 9.41 48.52 -52.99
C SER A 166 10.89 48.94 -52.91
N LYS A 167 11.79 47.94 -52.97
CA LYS A 167 12.81 47.78 -54.05
C LYS A 167 13.82 46.67 -53.73
N SER A 168 14.09 45.87 -54.77
CA SER A 168 15.31 45.13 -55.14
C SER A 168 15.86 44.08 -54.17
N ASP A 169 16.40 42.93 -54.55
CA ASP A 169 16.46 42.10 -55.76
C ASP A 169 17.23 40.82 -55.29
N GLU A 170 16.97 39.68 -55.93
CA GLU A 170 17.87 38.49 -56.07
C GLU A 170 18.22 37.63 -54.83
N GLU A 171 17.67 36.41 -54.74
CA GLU A 171 18.30 35.09 -55.01
C GLU A 171 18.80 34.38 -53.72
N VAL A 172 18.01 33.44 -53.16
CA VAL A 172 18.11 31.96 -53.31
C VAL A 172 19.19 31.30 -52.43
N GLU A 173 18.68 30.58 -51.44
CA GLU A 173 19.10 29.29 -50.85
C GLU A 173 20.53 29.04 -50.29
N GLU A 174 20.47 28.57 -49.03
CA GLU A 174 21.14 27.38 -48.48
C GLU A 174 22.35 27.54 -47.54
N GLN A 175 22.32 26.65 -46.53
CA GLN A 175 23.37 26.21 -45.59
C GLN A 175 23.48 27.03 -44.29
N SER A 176 22.78 26.71 -43.19
CA SER A 176 22.66 25.47 -42.38
C SER A 176 23.92 25.07 -41.62
N GLU A 177 23.73 24.87 -40.31
CA GLU A 177 24.58 24.11 -39.36
C GLU A 177 25.73 24.84 -38.64
N GLU A 178 25.45 25.66 -37.61
CA GLU A 178 26.38 25.82 -36.47
C GLU A 178 25.72 25.98 -35.07
N GLU A 179 24.39 25.99 -34.91
CA GLU A 179 23.78 26.28 -33.59
C GLU A 179 23.28 25.06 -32.77
N GLU A 180 23.24 23.85 -33.33
CA GLU A 180 22.76 22.65 -32.61
C GLU A 180 23.73 22.09 -31.56
N VAL A 181 25.02 22.49 -31.56
CA VAL A 181 26.04 21.90 -30.66
C VAL A 181 26.04 22.54 -29.27
N ASN A 182 25.43 23.72 -29.09
CA ASN A 182 25.40 24.41 -27.80
C ASN A 182 24.23 24.00 -26.90
N SER A 183 23.17 23.38 -27.44
CA SER A 183 22.02 22.93 -26.64
C SER A 183 22.29 21.60 -25.88
N ILE A 184 23.19 20.75 -26.39
CA ILE A 184 23.46 19.44 -25.78
C ILE A 184 24.44 19.54 -24.59
N LYS A 185 25.27 20.59 -24.51
CA LYS A 185 26.23 20.76 -23.41
C LYS A 185 25.57 21.16 -22.09
N ASP A 186 24.44 21.84 -22.13
CA ASP A 186 23.70 22.25 -20.92
C ASP A 186 22.87 21.10 -20.30
N PHE A 187 22.61 20.03 -21.06
CA PHE A 187 21.90 18.85 -20.58
C PHE A 187 22.78 17.89 -19.74
N VAL A 188 24.10 17.84 -19.98
CA VAL A 188 25.01 16.88 -19.31
C VAL A 188 25.51 17.38 -17.96
N LEU A 189 25.45 18.69 -17.69
CA LEU A 189 25.97 19.29 -16.46
C LEU A 189 24.99 19.26 -15.28
N THR A 190 23.69 19.06 -15.52
CA THR A 190 22.65 18.94 -14.48
C THR A 190 22.57 17.52 -13.88
N SER A 191 23.11 16.51 -14.55
CA SER A 191 23.07 15.12 -14.06
C SER A 191 24.09 14.80 -12.95
N LYS A 192 24.95 15.76 -12.58
CA LYS A 192 26.00 15.58 -11.54
C LYS A 192 25.68 16.24 -10.19
N SER A 193 24.61 17.03 -10.08
CA SER A 193 24.17 17.64 -8.81
C SER A 193 23.24 16.75 -7.98
N ASP A 194 22.65 15.71 -8.58
CA ASP A 194 21.60 14.89 -7.92
C ASP A 194 22.15 13.71 -7.10
N GLU A 195 23.45 13.40 -7.17
CA GLU A 195 24.08 12.35 -6.35
C GLU A 195 24.49 12.83 -4.94
N GLN A 196 24.63 14.15 -4.71
CA GLN A 196 25.05 14.68 -3.41
C GLN A 196 23.90 14.90 -2.42
N GLU A 197 22.64 15.02 -2.87
CA GLU A 197 21.49 15.15 -1.96
C GLU A 197 21.01 13.81 -1.37
N LYS A 198 21.31 12.67 -2.01
CA LYS A 198 20.91 11.34 -1.50
C LYS A 198 21.72 10.89 -0.28
N LEU A 199 23.00 11.29 -0.17
CA LEU A 199 23.86 10.91 0.96
C LEU A 199 23.58 11.72 2.24
N ASN A 200 23.06 12.95 2.12
CA ASN A 200 22.79 13.79 3.29
C ASN A 200 21.45 13.46 3.98
N ASN A 201 20.46 12.94 3.25
CA ASN A 201 19.18 12.54 3.83
C ASN A 201 19.23 11.19 4.57
N GLU A 202 20.09 10.25 4.18
CA GLU A 202 20.28 8.98 4.92
C GLU A 202 20.94 9.16 6.30
N GLN A 203 21.69 10.24 6.50
CA GLN A 203 22.28 10.58 7.80
C GLN A 203 21.27 11.21 8.77
N PHE A 204 20.24 11.89 8.24
CA PHE A 204 19.22 12.57 9.04
C PHE A 204 18.19 11.57 9.63
N ASP A 205 17.85 10.51 8.90
CA ASP A 205 16.88 9.51 9.35
C ASP A 205 17.43 8.57 10.44
N LYS A 206 18.73 8.21 10.37
CA LYS A 206 19.38 7.39 11.41
C LYS A 206 19.42 8.11 12.77
N HIS A 207 19.50 9.44 12.79
CA HIS A 207 19.54 10.23 14.02
C HIS A 207 18.17 10.35 14.72
N ASN A 208 17.06 10.19 13.99
CA ASN A 208 15.71 10.22 14.56
C ASN A 208 15.25 8.85 15.08
N LEU A 209 15.71 7.74 14.48
CA LEU A 209 15.42 6.38 14.98
C LEU A 209 16.08 6.09 16.33
N ILE A 210 17.27 6.65 16.61
CA ILE A 210 17.96 6.48 17.90
C ILE A 210 17.23 7.23 19.03
N LYS A 211 16.68 8.43 18.77
CA LYS A 211 15.96 9.25 19.77
C LYS A 211 14.59 8.69 20.16
N ILE A 212 13.96 7.90 19.30
CA ILE A 212 12.68 7.25 19.61
C ILE A 212 12.89 6.03 20.50
N ASN A 213 14.02 5.33 20.34
CA ASN A 213 14.32 4.12 21.10
C ASN A 213 14.74 4.40 22.56
N GLU A 214 15.39 5.54 22.82
CA GLU A 214 15.73 5.97 24.20
C GLU A 214 14.49 6.35 25.01
N ARG A 215 13.44 6.85 24.35
CA ARG A 215 12.20 7.32 25.00
C ARG A 215 11.23 6.20 25.37
N CYS A 216 11.43 4.99 24.84
CA CYS A 216 10.63 3.80 25.16
C CYS A 216 11.18 2.99 26.34
N SER A 217 12.44 3.22 26.74
CA SER A 217 13.08 2.52 27.86
C SER A 217 12.65 3.10 29.23
N ASP A 218 12.32 4.39 29.30
CA ASP A 218 11.93 5.07 30.54
C ASP A 218 10.48 4.81 30.99
N LEU A 219 9.61 4.41 30.05
CA LEU A 219 8.21 4.07 30.33
C LEU A 219 8.03 2.66 30.91
N HIS A 220 9.00 1.77 30.72
CA HIS A 220 8.98 0.43 31.33
C HIS A 220 9.44 0.46 32.80
N ALA A 221 10.40 1.31 33.17
CA ALA A 221 10.91 1.41 34.54
C ALA A 221 9.92 2.06 35.53
N SER A 222 9.01 2.91 35.04
CA SER A 222 8.02 3.62 35.87
C SER A 222 6.74 2.80 36.12
N ASN A 223 6.45 1.80 35.28
CA ASN A 223 5.26 0.96 35.42
C ASN A 223 5.47 -0.21 36.38
N GLU A 224 6.69 -0.75 36.49
CA GLU A 224 7.02 -1.86 37.41
C GLU A 224 7.01 -1.44 38.89
N MET A 225 7.32 -0.18 39.20
CA MET A 225 7.28 0.35 40.58
C MET A 225 5.85 0.54 41.09
N SER A 226 4.89 0.82 40.20
CA SER A 226 3.47 0.99 40.55
C SER A 226 2.75 -0.33 40.81
N THR A 227 3.19 -1.43 40.17
CA THR A 227 2.56 -2.75 40.36
C THR A 227 3.06 -3.48 41.61
N PHE A 228 4.23 -3.09 42.12
CA PHE A 228 4.81 -3.66 43.35
C PHE A 228 4.14 -3.12 44.62
N MET A 229 3.81 -1.81 44.65
CA MET A 229 3.13 -1.18 45.79
C MET A 229 1.68 -1.68 46.00
N GLN A 230 0.98 -2.07 44.93
CA GLN A 230 -0.42 -2.54 45.04
C GLN A 230 -0.54 -3.98 45.58
N LYS A 231 0.51 -4.80 45.44
CA LYS A 231 0.51 -6.19 45.95
C LYS A 231 0.84 -6.28 47.45
N GLU A 232 1.54 -5.29 48.02
CA GLU A 232 1.84 -5.27 49.45
C GLU A 232 0.64 -4.80 50.31
N ASP A 233 -0.28 -4.02 49.74
CA ASP A 233 -1.49 -3.57 50.43
C ASP A 233 -2.58 -4.67 50.49
N GLU A 234 -2.71 -5.52 49.47
CA GLU A 234 -3.64 -6.65 49.47
C GLU A 234 -3.22 -7.79 50.42
N ALA A 235 -1.91 -7.93 50.68
CA ALA A 235 -1.37 -8.91 51.62
C ALA A 235 -1.53 -8.49 53.11
N LYS A 236 -1.76 -7.21 53.39
CA LYS A 236 -2.04 -6.72 54.76
C LYS A 236 -3.51 -6.84 55.14
N ILE A 237 -4.43 -6.65 54.19
CA ILE A 237 -5.89 -6.71 54.41
C ILE A 237 -6.37 -8.15 54.66
N SER A 238 -5.63 -9.15 54.20
CA SER A 238 -5.96 -10.57 54.38
C SER A 238 -5.55 -11.15 55.76
N ASN A 239 -4.72 -10.44 56.53
CA ASN A 239 -4.24 -10.89 57.85
C ASN A 239 -4.96 -10.26 59.05
N GLU A 240 -5.84 -9.27 58.84
CA GLU A 240 -6.65 -8.66 59.92
C GLU A 240 -8.05 -9.30 60.09
N ASN A 241 -8.40 -10.33 59.29
CA ASN A 241 -9.72 -10.97 59.32
C ASN A 241 -9.72 -12.37 59.96
N LEU A 242 -8.71 -12.70 60.78
CA LEU A 242 -8.56 -14.03 61.40
C LEU A 242 -8.21 -14.01 62.91
N GLU A 243 -8.42 -12.89 63.61
CA GLU A 243 -8.45 -12.84 65.09
C GLU A 243 -9.84 -12.49 65.63
#